data_AF-A0A7C4YMP9-F1
#
_entry.id   AF-A0A7C4YMP9-F1
#
_cell.length_a   1.000
_cell.length_b   1.000
_cell.length_c   1.000
_cell.angle_alpha   90.00
_cell.angle_beta   90.00
_cell.angle_gamma   90.00
#
_symmetry.space_group_name_H-M   'P 1'
#
loop_
_entity.id
_entity.type
_entity.pdbx_description
1 polymer ?
#
loop_
_entity_poly.entity_id
_entity_poly.type
_entity_poly.pdbx_seq_one_letter_code
_entity_poly.pdbx_strand_id
1 'polypeptide(L)'
;MKKIFISLILIVLLLSSTGYGVIHINSIEELRKIGKDPAYPLNGEYELAQDIDATVTKNWNNGAGFAPIGNWGNPFTGKFDGNGHKIKGLYINRPGAYGLGLFCCIDSGGEVKNLGLEDVMVSGGNVVGGLVGCNASATVSACDVTGAVSGGGGVGGLVGLNTGTLSDCWTSCKVSGRENVGGLVGCNNSYGKISRCYVSGTVSGDWYAGGLIGKNDWDGTVNSCYVKGSVSGDRYVGGLVGYNGGGTINNCYVSGSVTGSNYIGGLVGYLEWGRVTNTYSTSSIDGRESNKGGLVGYICKGDFSIVTNSYWDTETSGMSTSAVGIGRTTADMKQRSNFVDWDFENVWGIDNGKSYPHLLWQCKSKPQNVMETEEGKKGKEK
;
A
#
# COMPACT_ATOMS: atom_id res chain seq x y z
N MET A 1 49.32 11.71 -30.07
CA MET A 1 47.88 12.03 -30.15
C MET A 1 46.96 10.89 -29.70
N LYS A 2 47.17 9.61 -30.07
CA LYS A 2 46.28 8.49 -29.63
C LYS A 2 46.29 8.17 -28.12
N LYS A 3 47.36 8.45 -27.38
CA LYS A 3 47.43 8.19 -25.91
C LYS A 3 46.67 9.22 -25.05
N ILE A 4 46.44 10.44 -25.56
CA ILE A 4 45.75 11.51 -24.81
C ILE A 4 44.22 11.35 -24.92
N PHE A 5 43.72 10.84 -26.05
CA PHE A 5 42.29 10.56 -26.24
C PHE A 5 41.77 9.39 -25.39
N ILE A 6 42.59 8.36 -25.16
CA ILE A 6 42.22 7.24 -24.28
C ILE A 6 42.15 7.69 -22.81
N SER A 7 43.02 8.61 -22.39
CA SER A 7 43.02 9.17 -21.04
C SER A 7 41.82 10.08 -20.78
N LEU A 8 41.34 10.82 -21.78
CA LEU A 8 40.15 11.67 -21.64
C LEU A 8 38.85 10.83 -21.62
N ILE A 9 38.80 9.75 -22.40
CA ILE A 9 37.68 8.81 -22.40
C ILE A 9 37.65 8.00 -21.09
N LEU A 10 38.80 7.61 -20.51
CA LEU A 10 38.84 6.99 -19.19
C LEU A 10 38.43 7.96 -18.06
N ILE A 11 38.77 9.25 -18.16
CA ILE A 11 38.37 10.27 -17.17
C ILE A 11 36.86 10.58 -17.27
N VAL A 12 36.27 10.55 -18.47
CA VAL A 12 34.81 10.70 -18.64
C VAL A 12 34.04 9.44 -18.22
N LEU A 13 34.62 8.23 -18.37
CA LEU A 13 34.07 6.97 -17.85
C LEU A 13 34.27 6.78 -16.33
N LEU A 14 35.21 7.50 -15.70
CA LEU A 14 35.36 7.53 -14.23
C LEU A 14 34.39 8.51 -13.55
N LEU A 15 33.82 9.47 -14.30
CA LEU A 15 32.79 10.38 -13.78
C LEU A 15 31.39 9.76 -13.75
N SER A 16 31.15 8.62 -14.41
CA SER A 16 29.87 7.89 -14.32
C SER A 16 29.75 6.96 -13.10
N SER A 17 30.66 7.08 -12.11
CA SER A 17 30.56 6.37 -10.83
C SER A 17 30.97 7.21 -9.62
N THR A 18 30.92 8.54 -9.72
CA THR A 18 30.93 9.38 -8.52
C THR A 18 29.58 9.20 -7.83
N GLY A 19 29.45 8.13 -7.04
CA GLY A 19 28.39 8.02 -6.07
C GLY A 19 28.48 9.28 -5.20
N TYR A 20 27.51 10.17 -5.37
CA TYR A 20 27.24 11.15 -4.33
C TYR A 20 27.08 10.32 -3.06
N GLY A 21 27.94 10.55 -2.07
CA GLY A 21 27.74 9.94 -0.76
C GLY A 21 26.32 10.24 -0.29
N VAL A 22 25.79 9.40 0.61
CA VAL A 22 24.42 9.53 1.11
C VAL A 22 24.15 10.99 1.53
N ILE A 23 23.13 11.59 0.92
CA ILE A 23 22.72 12.96 1.21
C ILE A 23 21.75 12.91 2.39
N HIS A 24 22.20 13.37 3.55
CA HIS A 24 21.38 13.44 4.74
C HIS A 24 20.41 14.62 4.68
N ILE A 25 19.11 14.33 4.75
CA ILE A 25 18.05 15.35 4.78
C ILE A 25 17.67 15.60 6.25
N ASN A 26 17.90 16.83 6.71
CA ASN A 26 17.66 17.28 8.07
C ASN A 26 16.46 18.24 8.17
N SER A 27 15.91 18.71 7.04
CA SER A 27 14.83 19.69 7.04
C SER A 27 13.93 19.59 5.81
N ILE A 28 12.73 20.16 5.91
CA ILE A 28 11.79 20.26 4.78
C ILE A 28 12.34 21.14 3.64
N GLU A 29 13.23 22.09 3.98
CA GLU A 29 13.93 22.97 3.04
C GLU A 29 14.99 22.24 2.21
N GLU A 30 15.64 21.22 2.77
CA GLU A 30 16.53 20.32 2.03
C GLU A 30 15.72 19.31 1.21
N LEU A 31 14.66 18.74 1.80
CA LEU A 31 13.79 17.78 1.10
C LEU A 31 13.24 18.36 -0.21
N ARG A 32 12.80 19.63 -0.21
CA ARG A 32 12.23 20.25 -1.42
C ARG A 32 13.24 20.51 -2.53
N LYS A 33 14.56 20.39 -2.27
CA LYS A 33 15.63 20.60 -3.26
C LYS A 33 15.81 19.41 -4.19
N ILE A 34 15.35 18.21 -3.80
CA ILE A 34 15.47 17.00 -4.60
C ILE A 34 14.86 17.23 -5.99
N GLY A 35 15.70 17.11 -7.02
CA GLY A 35 15.39 17.34 -8.43
C GLY A 35 15.31 18.80 -8.87
N LYS A 36 15.63 19.76 -8.00
CA LYS A 36 15.62 21.21 -8.28
C LYS A 36 16.98 21.87 -8.08
N ASP A 37 17.85 21.24 -7.31
CA ASP A 37 19.22 21.67 -7.05
C ASP A 37 20.18 20.59 -7.59
N PRO A 38 21.23 20.93 -8.35
CA PRO A 38 22.21 19.96 -8.84
C PRO A 38 22.89 19.13 -7.74
N ALA A 39 22.97 19.63 -6.51
CA ALA A 39 23.50 18.89 -5.37
C ALA A 39 22.51 17.85 -4.79
N TYR A 40 21.25 17.87 -5.26
CA TYR A 40 20.18 16.97 -4.85
C TYR A 40 19.53 16.34 -6.10
N PRO A 41 20.26 15.49 -6.85
CA PRO A 41 19.77 14.94 -8.10
C PRO A 41 18.68 13.85 -7.90
N LEU A 42 17.78 13.68 -8.86
CA LEU A 42 16.68 12.69 -8.77
C LEU A 42 17.13 11.23 -8.74
N ASN A 43 18.39 10.95 -9.09
CA ASN A 43 19.02 9.63 -9.02
C ASN A 43 20.02 9.53 -7.84
N GLY A 44 19.98 10.44 -6.88
CA GLY A 44 20.83 10.43 -5.69
C GLY A 44 20.39 9.40 -4.63
N GLU A 45 21.24 9.20 -3.63
CA GLU A 45 20.94 8.40 -2.44
C GLU A 45 20.70 9.33 -1.24
N TYR A 46 19.56 9.17 -0.59
CA TYR A 46 19.08 10.05 0.47
C TYR A 46 18.75 9.27 1.72
N GLU A 47 19.03 9.88 2.87
CA GLU A 47 18.64 9.35 4.17
C GLU A 47 18.06 10.47 5.03
N LEU A 48 16.92 10.26 5.68
CA LEU A 48 16.48 11.18 6.72
C LEU A 48 17.40 11.05 7.94
N ALA A 49 17.89 12.18 8.43
CA ALA A 49 18.70 12.23 9.65
C ALA A 49 17.87 12.49 10.92
N GLN A 50 16.61 12.90 10.76
CA GLN A 50 15.67 13.15 11.83
C GLN A 50 14.23 13.22 11.29
N ASP A 51 13.26 13.25 12.20
CA ASP A 51 11.89 13.60 11.85
C ASP A 51 11.83 15.03 11.28
N ILE A 52 10.99 15.23 10.26
CA ILE A 52 10.79 16.52 9.59
C ILE A 52 9.38 17.05 9.87
N ASP A 53 9.28 18.26 10.42
CA ASP A 53 8.03 19.02 10.46
C ASP A 53 7.80 19.70 9.09
N ALA A 54 6.77 19.25 8.39
CA ALA A 54 6.34 19.76 7.09
C ALA A 54 5.09 20.65 7.17
N THR A 55 4.61 21.03 8.36
CA THR A 55 3.39 21.83 8.53
C THR A 55 3.47 23.20 7.84
N VAL A 56 4.68 23.73 7.64
CA VAL A 56 4.93 24.97 6.89
C VAL A 56 4.53 24.87 5.42
N THR A 57 4.50 23.66 4.84
CA THR A 57 4.24 23.47 3.41
C THR A 57 2.86 23.95 3.01
N LYS A 58 1.89 24.02 3.93
CA LYS A 58 0.54 24.58 3.67
C LYS A 58 0.56 26.00 3.11
N ASN A 59 1.60 26.77 3.43
CA ASN A 59 1.76 28.15 2.97
C ASN A 59 2.61 28.27 1.69
N TRP A 60 3.14 27.15 1.18
CA TRP A 60 3.98 27.15 -0.01
C TRP A 60 3.17 27.19 -1.29
N ASN A 61 3.79 27.67 -2.37
CA ASN A 61 3.23 27.68 -3.72
C ASN A 61 1.83 28.30 -3.79
N ASN A 62 1.65 29.48 -3.17
CA ASN A 62 0.37 30.18 -3.09
C ASN A 62 -0.76 29.33 -2.47
N GLY A 63 -0.43 28.54 -1.45
CA GLY A 63 -1.38 27.65 -0.76
C GLY A 63 -1.57 26.29 -1.43
N ALA A 64 -0.88 26.00 -2.55
CA ALA A 64 -0.94 24.69 -3.21
C ALA A 64 -0.17 23.59 -2.47
N GLY A 65 0.58 23.95 -1.42
CA GLY A 65 1.33 22.98 -0.63
C GLY A 65 2.72 22.68 -1.18
N PHE A 66 3.28 21.56 -0.73
CA PHE A 66 4.53 21.02 -1.24
C PHE A 66 4.45 20.76 -2.76
N ALA A 67 5.57 20.94 -3.46
CA ALA A 67 5.69 20.58 -4.88
C ALA A 67 6.35 19.20 -4.96
N PRO A 68 5.62 18.16 -5.43
CA PRO A 68 6.10 16.77 -5.43
C PRO A 68 7.51 16.59 -6.00
N ILE A 69 8.22 15.58 -5.49
CA ILE A 69 9.53 15.17 -5.98
C ILE A 69 9.36 14.41 -7.30
N GLY A 70 10.16 14.79 -8.31
CA GLY A 70 10.06 14.24 -9.65
C GLY A 70 8.80 14.67 -10.40
N ASN A 71 8.69 14.26 -11.65
CA ASN A 71 7.50 14.41 -12.48
C ASN A 71 7.46 13.31 -13.57
N TRP A 72 6.38 13.24 -14.34
CA TRP A 72 6.21 12.22 -15.41
C TRP A 72 7.32 12.20 -16.47
N GLY A 73 7.93 13.36 -16.77
CA GLY A 73 9.03 13.46 -17.74
C GLY A 73 10.42 13.29 -17.11
N ASN A 74 10.53 13.39 -15.79
CA ASN A 74 11.77 13.25 -15.04
C ASN A 74 11.46 12.65 -13.65
N PRO A 75 11.21 11.33 -13.58
CA PRO A 75 10.81 10.67 -12.35
C PRO A 75 11.97 10.55 -11.36
N PHE A 76 11.65 10.25 -10.11
CA PHE A 76 12.67 9.85 -9.14
C PHE A 76 13.18 8.45 -9.46
N THR A 77 14.49 8.27 -9.55
CA THR A 77 15.16 6.99 -9.84
C THR A 77 16.26 6.67 -8.82
N GLY A 78 16.37 7.49 -7.78
CA GLY A 78 17.34 7.34 -6.70
C GLY A 78 16.84 6.46 -5.56
N LYS A 79 17.53 6.52 -4.43
CA LYS A 79 17.16 5.81 -3.20
C LYS A 79 16.80 6.80 -2.11
N PHE A 80 15.69 6.57 -1.43
CA PHE A 80 15.27 7.38 -0.30
C PHE A 80 14.98 6.48 0.91
N ASP A 81 15.88 6.49 1.88
CA ASP A 81 15.71 5.79 3.14
C ASP A 81 15.20 6.76 4.21
N GLY A 82 14.01 6.51 4.75
CA GLY A 82 13.51 7.26 5.89
C GLY A 82 14.27 6.97 7.17
N ASN A 83 15.09 5.91 7.21
CA ASN A 83 15.85 5.46 8.40
C ASN A 83 14.98 5.36 9.67
N GLY A 84 13.70 5.03 9.51
CA GLY A 84 12.72 4.95 10.60
C GLY A 84 12.18 6.31 11.08
N HIS A 85 12.59 7.42 10.46
CA HIS A 85 12.07 8.76 10.73
C HIS A 85 10.79 9.07 9.96
N LYS A 86 10.13 10.15 10.41
CA LYS A 86 8.85 10.60 9.85
C LYS A 86 8.88 12.00 9.28
N ILE A 87 8.07 12.23 8.25
CA ILE A 87 7.70 13.57 7.79
C ILE A 87 6.26 13.85 8.26
N LYS A 88 6.07 14.91 9.05
CA LYS A 88 4.81 15.19 9.76
C LYS A 88 4.10 16.42 9.21
N GLY A 89 2.79 16.36 9.03
CA GLY A 89 1.99 17.51 8.62
C GLY A 89 2.17 17.92 7.15
N LEU A 90 2.57 17.00 6.28
CA LEU A 90 2.79 17.29 4.87
C LEU A 90 1.48 17.69 4.18
N TYR A 91 1.43 18.92 3.66
CA TYR A 91 0.29 19.44 2.92
C TYR A 91 0.56 19.53 1.41
N ILE A 92 -0.33 18.96 0.60
CA ILE A 92 -0.36 19.06 -0.88
C ILE A 92 -1.82 19.27 -1.31
N ASN A 93 -2.16 20.40 -1.92
CA ASN A 93 -3.51 20.67 -2.39
C ASN A 93 -3.48 21.23 -3.82
N ARG A 94 -3.58 20.32 -4.79
CA ARG A 94 -3.47 20.61 -6.22
C ARG A 94 -4.66 19.98 -6.94
N PRO A 95 -5.89 20.48 -6.71
CA PRO A 95 -7.09 19.90 -7.31
C PRO A 95 -6.97 19.88 -8.83
N GLY A 96 -7.33 18.76 -9.45
CA GLY A 96 -7.23 18.54 -10.89
C GLY A 96 -5.84 18.12 -11.41
N ALA A 97 -4.78 18.17 -10.59
CA ALA A 97 -3.46 17.70 -10.99
C ALA A 97 -3.34 16.16 -11.01
N TYR A 98 -2.39 15.66 -11.79
CA TYR A 98 -2.12 14.23 -11.97
C TYR A 98 -0.79 13.84 -11.33
N GLY A 99 -0.72 12.67 -10.68
CA GLY A 99 0.52 12.16 -10.10
C GLY A 99 0.92 12.93 -8.85
N LEU A 100 0.15 12.81 -7.78
CA LEU A 100 0.40 13.53 -6.53
C LEU A 100 0.77 12.56 -5.40
N GLY A 101 1.69 13.04 -4.58
CA GLY A 101 2.24 12.41 -3.37
C GLY A 101 3.48 13.20 -2.96
N LEU A 102 4.20 12.76 -1.93
CA LEU A 102 5.56 13.28 -1.69
C LEU A 102 6.41 13.13 -2.95
N PHE A 103 6.31 11.97 -3.61
CA PHE A 103 6.83 11.70 -4.94
C PHE A 103 5.70 11.76 -5.96
N CYS A 104 5.89 12.51 -7.05
CA CYS A 104 4.97 12.49 -8.19
C CYS A 104 5.00 11.10 -8.85
N CYS A 105 6.19 10.67 -9.22
CA CYS A 105 6.46 9.38 -9.86
C CYS A 105 7.82 8.87 -9.42
N ILE A 106 7.91 7.57 -9.15
CA ILE A 106 9.16 6.84 -8.96
C ILE A 106 9.24 5.80 -10.06
N ASP A 107 10.34 5.75 -10.80
CA ASP A 107 10.53 4.86 -11.94
C ASP A 107 11.61 3.82 -11.66
N SER A 108 11.82 2.88 -12.58
CA SER A 108 12.78 1.79 -12.50
C SER A 108 14.16 2.24 -11.96
N GLY A 109 14.66 1.48 -11.00
CA GLY A 109 15.87 1.82 -10.21
C GLY A 109 15.57 2.59 -8.93
N GLY A 110 14.40 3.22 -8.84
CA GLY A 110 13.96 3.94 -7.65
C GLY A 110 13.61 3.04 -6.46
N GLU A 111 14.01 3.46 -5.26
CA GLU A 111 13.69 2.80 -4.00
C GLU A 111 13.26 3.83 -2.95
N VAL A 112 12.13 3.59 -2.27
CA VAL A 112 11.72 4.36 -1.08
C VAL A 112 11.45 3.37 0.04
N LYS A 113 12.11 3.55 1.18
CA LYS A 113 11.92 2.64 2.32
C LYS A 113 11.97 3.30 3.69
N ASN A 114 11.49 2.59 4.70
CA ASN A 114 11.56 2.93 6.12
C ASN A 114 11.08 4.35 6.45
N LEU A 115 10.05 4.83 5.74
CA LEU A 115 9.58 6.21 5.82
C LEU A 115 8.13 6.28 6.30
N GLY A 116 7.90 7.01 7.38
CA GLY A 116 6.56 7.36 7.84
C GLY A 116 6.13 8.75 7.39
N LEU A 117 4.92 8.89 6.85
CA LEU A 117 4.25 10.18 6.65
C LEU A 117 3.11 10.31 7.66
N GLU A 118 3.26 11.24 8.60
CA GLU A 118 2.30 11.44 9.69
C GLU A 118 1.41 12.65 9.42
N ASP A 119 0.11 12.50 9.62
CA ASP A 119 -0.87 13.59 9.51
C ASP A 119 -0.79 14.36 8.17
N VAL A 120 -0.77 13.64 7.06
CA VAL A 120 -0.74 14.27 5.73
C VAL A 120 -2.12 14.80 5.33
N MET A 121 -2.12 15.84 4.51
CA MET A 121 -3.32 16.28 3.78
C MET A 121 -2.97 16.40 2.30
N VAL A 122 -3.37 15.41 1.51
CA VAL A 122 -3.08 15.34 0.07
C VAL A 122 -4.38 15.38 -0.72
N SER A 123 -4.54 16.38 -1.58
CA SER A 123 -5.70 16.56 -2.45
C SER A 123 -5.30 16.78 -3.91
N GLY A 124 -5.88 16.01 -4.83
CA GLY A 124 -5.52 15.98 -6.25
C GLY A 124 -6.64 15.73 -7.24
N GLY A 125 -6.27 15.59 -8.52
CA GLY A 125 -7.15 15.19 -9.61
C GLY A 125 -7.17 13.69 -9.83
N ASN A 126 -6.09 13.11 -10.36
CA ASN A 126 -6.00 11.66 -10.57
C ASN A 126 -4.61 11.14 -10.22
N VAL A 127 -4.50 9.83 -9.96
CA VAL A 127 -3.24 9.18 -9.58
C VAL A 127 -2.66 9.89 -8.34
N VAL A 128 -3.38 9.75 -7.23
CA VAL A 128 -3.10 10.45 -5.97
C VAL A 128 -2.76 9.41 -4.91
N GLY A 129 -1.54 9.47 -4.38
CA GLY A 129 -1.09 8.74 -3.21
C GLY A 129 -0.64 9.68 -2.11
N GLY A 130 -0.69 9.25 -0.86
CA GLY A 130 -0.07 10.02 0.24
C GLY A 130 1.45 10.12 0.06
N LEU A 131 2.09 8.99 -0.28
CA LEU A 131 3.53 8.90 -0.47
C LEU A 131 3.92 9.04 -1.95
N VAL A 132 3.29 8.28 -2.84
CA VAL A 132 3.66 8.22 -4.26
C VAL A 132 2.44 8.37 -5.15
N GLY A 133 2.48 9.28 -6.13
CA GLY A 133 1.47 9.30 -7.18
C GLY A 133 1.51 8.00 -7.99
N CYS A 134 2.62 7.78 -8.70
CA CYS A 134 2.86 6.61 -9.53
C CYS A 134 4.14 5.86 -9.11
N ASN A 135 4.01 4.57 -8.76
CA ASN A 135 5.15 3.66 -8.62
C ASN A 135 5.32 2.86 -9.92
N ALA A 136 6.14 3.37 -10.83
CA ALA A 136 6.40 2.82 -12.15
C ALA A 136 7.58 1.83 -12.10
N SER A 137 7.32 0.58 -11.73
CA SER A 137 8.34 -0.49 -11.67
C SER A 137 9.46 -0.28 -10.64
N ALA A 138 9.25 0.60 -9.65
CA ALA A 138 10.15 0.82 -8.51
C ALA A 138 9.74 0.02 -7.26
N THR A 139 10.54 0.13 -6.20
CA THR A 139 10.29 -0.53 -4.91
C THR A 139 9.92 0.48 -3.83
N VAL A 140 8.78 0.25 -3.18
CA VAL A 140 8.34 0.99 -1.98
C VAL A 140 8.17 -0.01 -0.85
N SER A 141 8.92 0.13 0.25
CA SER A 141 8.89 -0.89 1.31
C SER A 141 8.99 -0.33 2.73
N ALA A 142 8.34 -0.97 3.71
CA ALA A 142 8.39 -0.54 5.11
C ALA A 142 7.99 0.95 5.29
N CYS A 143 6.98 1.40 4.54
CA CYS A 143 6.49 2.78 4.59
C CYS A 143 5.08 2.86 5.18
N ASP A 144 4.78 3.96 5.86
CA ASP A 144 3.47 4.20 6.44
C ASP A 144 2.93 5.59 6.19
N VAL A 145 1.59 5.69 6.10
CA VAL A 145 0.90 6.98 5.91
C VAL A 145 -0.33 7.06 6.80
N THR A 146 -0.46 8.20 7.48
CA THR A 146 -1.63 8.60 8.25
C THR A 146 -2.11 9.99 7.80
N GLY A 147 -3.38 10.32 8.03
CA GLY A 147 -3.98 11.60 7.62
C GLY A 147 -5.11 11.43 6.61
N ALA A 148 -5.20 12.31 5.63
CA ALA A 148 -6.26 12.32 4.62
C ALA A 148 -5.71 12.42 3.19
N VAL A 149 -6.24 11.58 2.30
CA VAL A 149 -5.91 11.57 0.87
C VAL A 149 -7.19 11.63 0.05
N SER A 150 -7.30 12.61 -0.84
CA SER A 150 -8.48 12.81 -1.69
C SER A 150 -8.15 13.07 -3.15
N GLY A 151 -8.97 12.54 -4.06
CA GLY A 151 -8.84 12.82 -5.49
C GLY A 151 -10.06 12.40 -6.30
N GLY A 152 -9.99 12.56 -7.62
CA GLY A 152 -10.99 12.08 -8.57
C GLY A 152 -10.84 10.59 -8.87
N GLY A 153 -9.72 10.16 -9.45
CA GLY A 153 -9.52 8.79 -9.91
C GLY A 153 -8.16 8.20 -9.55
N GLY A 154 -8.09 6.92 -9.19
CA GLY A 154 -6.82 6.26 -8.83
C GLY A 154 -6.25 6.86 -7.55
N VAL A 155 -7.01 6.75 -6.47
CA VAL A 155 -6.68 7.35 -5.17
C VAL A 155 -6.29 6.25 -4.19
N GLY A 156 -5.06 6.28 -3.70
CA GLY A 156 -4.55 5.37 -2.68
C GLY A 156 -4.08 6.10 -1.43
N GLY A 157 -4.25 5.51 -0.25
CA GLY A 157 -3.67 6.09 0.96
C GLY A 157 -2.14 6.20 0.91
N LEU A 158 -1.48 5.25 0.24
CA LEU A 158 -0.02 5.23 0.04
C LEU A 158 0.36 5.57 -1.40
N VAL A 159 -0.21 4.84 -2.38
CA VAL A 159 0.15 4.94 -3.80
C VAL A 159 -1.07 5.12 -4.70
N GLY A 160 -1.08 6.09 -5.61
CA GLY A 160 -2.17 6.25 -6.57
C GLY A 160 -2.24 5.08 -7.58
N LEU A 161 -1.16 4.90 -8.34
CA LEU A 161 -0.98 3.83 -9.34
C LEU A 161 0.28 3.02 -9.03
N ASN A 162 0.15 1.70 -8.98
CA ASN A 162 1.27 0.79 -8.81
C ASN A 162 1.44 -0.13 -10.02
N THR A 163 2.65 -0.13 -10.61
CA THR A 163 3.15 -1.18 -11.51
C THR A 163 4.47 -1.78 -11.00
N GLY A 164 4.96 -1.32 -9.84
CA GLY A 164 6.15 -1.83 -9.17
C GLY A 164 5.83 -2.73 -7.98
N THR A 165 6.74 -2.76 -7.01
CA THR A 165 6.62 -3.58 -5.79
C THR A 165 6.32 -2.71 -4.58
N LEU A 166 5.28 -3.07 -3.84
CA LEU A 166 4.97 -2.58 -2.50
C LEU A 166 5.09 -3.73 -1.51
N SER A 167 5.86 -3.54 -0.43
CA SER A 167 5.96 -4.55 0.62
C SER A 167 6.07 -3.97 2.03
N ASP A 168 5.45 -4.62 3.01
CA ASP A 168 5.58 -4.23 4.43
C ASP A 168 5.07 -2.80 4.71
N CYS A 169 4.11 -2.32 3.92
CA CYS A 169 3.57 -0.97 4.05
C CYS A 169 2.19 -0.96 4.71
N TRP A 170 1.83 0.15 5.36
CA TRP A 170 0.51 0.28 5.95
C TRP A 170 -0.07 1.69 5.90
N THR A 171 -1.39 1.77 6.00
CA THR A 171 -2.08 3.07 6.08
C THR A 171 -3.17 3.08 7.13
N SER A 172 -3.37 4.25 7.73
CA SER A 172 -4.57 4.57 8.53
C SER A 172 -5.30 5.80 8.00
N CYS A 173 -5.06 6.16 6.73
CA CYS A 173 -5.63 7.34 6.11
C CYS A 173 -7.15 7.28 5.96
N LYS A 174 -7.81 8.43 6.06
CA LYS A 174 -9.11 8.63 5.43
C LYS A 174 -8.88 8.86 3.92
N VAL A 175 -9.33 7.93 3.10
CA VAL A 175 -9.20 7.99 1.63
C VAL A 175 -10.56 8.25 1.00
N SER A 176 -10.65 9.26 0.14
CA SER A 176 -11.88 9.58 -0.58
C SER A 176 -11.65 9.87 -2.06
N GLY A 177 -12.47 9.33 -2.94
CA GLY A 177 -12.47 9.74 -4.34
C GLY A 177 -13.71 9.31 -5.11
N ARG A 178 -13.69 9.47 -6.44
CA ARG A 178 -14.81 9.08 -7.31
C ARG A 178 -14.63 7.67 -7.87
N GLU A 179 -13.45 7.35 -8.38
CA GLU A 179 -13.20 6.08 -9.09
C GLU A 179 -11.85 5.46 -8.69
N ASN A 180 -11.78 4.13 -8.60
CA ASN A 180 -10.56 3.37 -8.26
C ASN A 180 -9.95 3.89 -6.95
N VAL A 181 -10.70 3.71 -5.87
CA VAL A 181 -10.34 4.22 -4.54
C VAL A 181 -9.92 3.06 -3.66
N GLY A 182 -8.65 3.05 -3.25
CA GLY A 182 -8.09 2.03 -2.37
C GLY A 182 -7.51 2.61 -1.09
N GLY A 183 -7.64 1.90 0.03
CA GLY A 183 -7.02 2.35 1.28
C GLY A 183 -5.49 2.36 1.24
N LEU A 184 -4.88 1.48 0.44
CA LEU A 184 -3.43 1.45 0.19
C LEU A 184 -3.11 1.96 -1.22
N VAL A 185 -3.74 1.36 -2.24
CA VAL A 185 -3.45 1.62 -3.66
C VAL A 185 -4.71 1.91 -4.45
N GLY A 186 -4.75 2.99 -5.24
CA GLY A 186 -5.89 3.25 -6.13
C GLY A 186 -6.04 2.18 -7.21
N CYS A 187 -5.00 2.03 -8.02
CA CYS A 187 -4.90 1.02 -9.08
C CYS A 187 -3.60 0.19 -8.94
N ASN A 188 -3.73 -1.13 -8.85
CA ASN A 188 -2.61 -2.06 -9.00
C ASN A 188 -2.70 -2.72 -10.37
N ASN A 189 -1.68 -2.54 -11.21
CA ASN A 189 -1.78 -2.87 -12.62
C ASN A 189 -0.45 -3.36 -13.19
N SER A 190 -0.49 -4.00 -14.38
CA SER A 190 0.68 -4.36 -15.19
C SER A 190 1.76 -5.07 -14.37
N TYR A 191 1.39 -6.20 -13.76
CA TYR A 191 2.25 -7.01 -12.89
C TYR A 191 2.68 -6.34 -11.57
N GLY A 192 2.02 -5.26 -11.17
CA GLY A 192 2.22 -4.64 -9.86
C GLY A 192 2.06 -5.64 -8.71
N LYS A 193 2.99 -5.60 -7.76
CA LYS A 193 3.07 -6.56 -6.64
C LYS A 193 2.82 -5.85 -5.32
N ILE A 194 1.92 -6.41 -4.52
CA ILE A 194 1.62 -5.91 -3.17
C ILE A 194 1.71 -7.08 -2.19
N SER A 195 2.54 -6.94 -1.15
CA SER A 195 2.73 -8.01 -0.18
C SER A 195 2.94 -7.54 1.26
N ARG A 196 2.38 -8.26 2.24
CA ARG A 196 2.54 -7.96 3.67
C ARG A 196 2.12 -6.53 4.04
N CYS A 197 1.01 -6.07 3.46
CA CYS A 197 0.49 -4.72 3.69
C CYS A 197 -0.83 -4.75 4.47
N TYR A 198 -1.14 -3.66 5.17
CA TYR A 198 -2.44 -3.55 5.83
C TYR A 198 -3.04 -2.14 5.85
N VAL A 199 -4.37 -2.09 5.98
CA VAL A 199 -5.13 -0.85 6.07
C VAL A 199 -6.04 -0.87 7.29
N SER A 200 -6.00 0.21 8.07
CA SER A 200 -6.91 0.44 9.20
C SER A 200 -7.79 1.68 9.04
N GLY A 201 -7.50 2.52 8.04
CA GLY A 201 -8.24 3.75 7.75
C GLY A 201 -9.53 3.53 6.98
N THR A 202 -10.29 4.59 6.76
CA THR A 202 -11.60 4.52 6.09
C THR A 202 -11.49 4.84 4.61
N VAL A 203 -12.21 4.11 3.76
CA VAL A 203 -12.25 4.34 2.30
C VAL A 203 -13.66 4.71 1.86
N SER A 204 -13.78 5.78 1.07
CA SER A 204 -15.04 6.19 0.44
C SER A 204 -14.85 6.45 -1.05
N GLY A 205 -15.52 5.69 -1.92
CA GLY A 205 -15.43 5.89 -3.37
C GLY A 205 -16.73 5.56 -4.09
N ASP A 206 -17.10 6.31 -5.14
CA ASP A 206 -18.35 6.03 -5.86
C ASP A 206 -18.24 4.71 -6.64
N TRP A 207 -17.14 4.50 -7.39
CA TRP A 207 -16.91 3.33 -8.24
C TRP A 207 -15.57 2.65 -7.90
N TYR A 208 -15.58 1.32 -7.83
CA TYR A 208 -14.37 0.52 -7.55
C TYR A 208 -13.73 0.92 -6.22
N ALA A 209 -14.52 0.85 -5.14
CA ALA A 209 -14.05 1.13 -3.79
C ALA A 209 -13.55 -0.16 -3.13
N GLY A 210 -12.27 -0.21 -2.79
CA GLY A 210 -11.66 -1.35 -2.11
C GLY A 210 -10.92 -0.95 -0.85
N GLY A 211 -11.02 -1.76 0.20
CA GLY A 211 -10.33 -1.46 1.46
C GLY A 211 -8.81 -1.43 1.33
N LEU A 212 -8.23 -2.27 0.47
CA LEU A 212 -6.81 -2.28 0.13
C LEU A 212 -6.58 -1.61 -1.23
N ILE A 213 -7.31 -2.07 -2.26
CA ILE A 213 -7.09 -1.68 -3.66
C ILE A 213 -8.41 -1.33 -4.34
N GLY A 214 -8.49 -0.18 -5.01
CA GLY A 214 -9.69 0.14 -5.80
C GLY A 214 -9.86 -0.83 -6.98
N LYS A 215 -8.85 -0.87 -7.85
CA LYS A 215 -8.79 -1.75 -9.03
C LYS A 215 -7.50 -2.57 -9.08
N ASN A 216 -7.60 -3.88 -9.14
CA ASN A 216 -6.49 -4.81 -9.40
C ASN A 216 -6.67 -5.39 -10.81
N ASP A 217 -5.79 -5.06 -11.74
CA ASP A 217 -5.92 -5.42 -13.16
C ASP A 217 -4.61 -5.94 -13.77
N TRP A 218 -4.68 -6.54 -14.96
CA TRP A 218 -3.55 -7.02 -15.78
C TRP A 218 -2.43 -7.70 -14.97
N ASP A 219 -2.76 -8.85 -14.39
CA ASP A 219 -1.85 -9.70 -13.60
C ASP A 219 -1.27 -9.04 -12.34
N GLY A 220 -1.93 -8.00 -11.82
CA GLY A 220 -1.63 -7.45 -10.50
C GLY A 220 -1.77 -8.50 -9.39
N THR A 221 -0.78 -8.57 -8.50
CA THR A 221 -0.72 -9.57 -7.42
C THR A 221 -0.85 -8.94 -6.04
N VAL A 222 -1.68 -9.57 -5.20
CA VAL A 222 -1.91 -9.20 -3.81
C VAL A 222 -1.67 -10.43 -2.95
N ASN A 223 -0.73 -10.36 -2.01
CA ASN A 223 -0.38 -11.51 -1.18
C ASN A 223 -0.22 -11.15 0.29
N SER A 224 -0.78 -11.95 1.20
CA SER A 224 -0.52 -11.80 2.64
C SER A 224 -0.89 -10.40 3.15
N CYS A 225 -2.04 -9.85 2.74
CA CYS A 225 -2.50 -8.51 3.10
C CYS A 225 -3.81 -8.56 3.88
N TYR A 226 -4.09 -7.51 4.67
CA TYR A 226 -5.36 -7.45 5.38
C TYR A 226 -5.94 -6.06 5.56
N VAL A 227 -7.25 -5.99 5.78
CA VAL A 227 -7.99 -4.74 6.02
C VAL A 227 -8.83 -4.86 7.28
N LYS A 228 -8.75 -3.83 8.13
CA LYS A 228 -9.59 -3.63 9.32
C LYS A 228 -10.51 -2.40 9.19
N GLY A 229 -10.18 -1.49 8.27
CA GLY A 229 -10.93 -0.26 8.04
C GLY A 229 -12.29 -0.47 7.37
N SER A 230 -13.16 0.53 7.46
CA SER A 230 -14.46 0.54 6.80
C SER A 230 -14.36 1.01 5.34
N VAL A 231 -15.15 0.40 4.47
CA VAL A 231 -15.23 0.74 3.04
C VAL A 231 -16.66 1.12 2.70
N SER A 232 -16.86 2.29 2.08
CA SER A 232 -18.14 2.73 1.54
C SER A 232 -18.04 3.07 0.06
N GLY A 233 -19.06 2.69 -0.72
CA GLY A 233 -19.15 3.14 -2.10
C GLY A 233 -20.50 2.90 -2.77
N ASP A 234 -20.63 3.23 -4.06
CA ASP A 234 -21.88 3.03 -4.79
C ASP A 234 -21.87 1.68 -5.53
N ARG A 235 -20.91 1.48 -6.45
CA ARG A 235 -20.80 0.27 -7.26
C ARG A 235 -19.41 -0.37 -7.20
N TYR A 236 -19.39 -1.69 -7.17
CA TYR A 236 -18.15 -2.50 -7.11
C TYR A 236 -17.36 -2.20 -5.83
N VAL A 237 -17.99 -2.56 -4.71
CA VAL A 237 -17.46 -2.27 -3.37
C VAL A 237 -16.95 -3.56 -2.75
N GLY A 238 -15.65 -3.62 -2.47
CA GLY A 238 -15.01 -4.80 -1.89
C GLY A 238 -14.29 -4.47 -0.59
N GLY A 239 -14.39 -5.36 0.40
CA GLY A 239 -13.64 -5.19 1.65
C GLY A 239 -12.12 -5.18 1.45
N LEU A 240 -11.61 -5.89 0.45
CA LEU A 240 -10.20 -5.89 0.04
C LEU A 240 -10.00 -5.17 -1.29
N VAL A 241 -10.71 -5.62 -2.34
CA VAL A 241 -10.55 -5.12 -3.71
C VAL A 241 -11.90 -4.76 -4.32
N GLY A 242 -12.05 -3.54 -4.83
CA GLY A 242 -13.30 -3.11 -5.49
C GLY A 242 -13.59 -3.93 -6.76
N TYR A 243 -12.63 -3.90 -7.69
CA TYR A 243 -12.65 -4.70 -8.93
C TYR A 243 -11.34 -5.47 -9.12
N ASN A 244 -11.45 -6.78 -9.37
CA ASN A 244 -10.33 -7.65 -9.69
C ASN A 244 -10.50 -8.24 -11.09
N GLY A 245 -9.77 -7.70 -12.07
CA GLY A 245 -9.77 -8.11 -13.48
C GLY A 245 -8.45 -8.81 -13.86
N GLY A 246 -8.41 -10.11 -14.10
CA GLY A 246 -7.15 -10.82 -14.39
C GLY A 246 -6.15 -10.89 -13.23
N GLY A 247 -6.41 -10.21 -12.11
CA GLY A 247 -5.52 -10.13 -10.97
C GLY A 247 -5.57 -11.36 -10.05
N THR A 248 -4.52 -11.54 -9.26
CA THR A 248 -4.39 -12.64 -8.29
C THR A 248 -4.38 -12.11 -6.85
N ILE A 249 -5.23 -12.69 -6.00
CA ILE A 249 -5.35 -12.40 -4.57
C ILE A 249 -5.11 -13.68 -3.78
N ASN A 250 -4.07 -13.69 -2.96
CA ASN A 250 -3.66 -14.85 -2.18
C ASN A 250 -3.48 -14.49 -0.71
N ASN A 251 -3.86 -15.40 0.20
CA ASN A 251 -3.54 -15.28 1.61
C ASN A 251 -3.99 -13.95 2.23
N CYS A 252 -5.21 -13.49 1.96
CA CYS A 252 -5.67 -12.17 2.40
C CYS A 252 -6.92 -12.28 3.28
N TYR A 253 -7.12 -11.31 4.16
CA TYR A 253 -8.35 -11.26 4.97
C TYR A 253 -8.90 -9.86 5.22
N VAL A 254 -10.20 -9.80 5.50
CA VAL A 254 -10.88 -8.55 5.86
C VAL A 254 -11.72 -8.76 7.12
N SER A 255 -11.69 -7.75 8.00
CA SER A 255 -12.43 -7.72 9.28
C SER A 255 -13.10 -6.37 9.57
N GLY A 256 -13.17 -5.49 8.57
CA GLY A 256 -13.84 -4.19 8.66
C GLY A 256 -15.33 -4.26 8.29
N SER A 257 -15.92 -3.12 7.92
CA SER A 257 -17.29 -3.07 7.40
C SER A 257 -17.30 -2.69 5.92
N VAL A 258 -18.27 -3.19 5.17
CA VAL A 258 -18.45 -2.85 3.75
C VAL A 258 -19.87 -2.36 3.53
N THR A 259 -20.01 -1.14 3.03
CA THR A 259 -21.30 -0.51 2.72
C THR A 259 -21.36 -0.11 1.26
N GLY A 260 -22.43 -0.47 0.55
CA GLY A 260 -22.65 0.12 -0.78
C GLY A 260 -24.03 -0.09 -1.39
N SER A 261 -24.15 0.20 -2.68
CA SER A 261 -25.43 0.06 -3.40
C SER A 261 -25.46 -1.23 -4.21
N ASN A 262 -24.46 -1.50 -5.05
CA ASN A 262 -24.50 -2.61 -6.01
C ASN A 262 -23.13 -3.32 -6.16
N TYR A 263 -23.16 -4.65 -6.31
CA TYR A 263 -21.98 -5.52 -6.39
C TYR A 263 -21.03 -5.34 -5.19
N ILE A 264 -21.54 -5.77 -4.04
CA ILE A 264 -20.87 -5.62 -2.75
C ILE A 264 -20.32 -6.97 -2.31
N GLY A 265 -19.01 -7.05 -2.08
CA GLY A 265 -18.36 -8.26 -1.59
C GLY A 265 -17.61 -8.02 -0.30
N GLY A 266 -17.71 -8.96 0.64
CA GLY A 266 -16.92 -8.88 1.88
C GLY A 266 -15.41 -8.89 1.64
N LEU A 267 -14.95 -9.44 0.50
CA LEU A 267 -13.57 -9.42 0.03
C LEU A 267 -13.44 -8.70 -1.32
N VAL A 268 -14.17 -9.15 -2.35
CA VAL A 268 -14.08 -8.61 -3.72
C VAL A 268 -15.45 -8.16 -4.21
N GLY A 269 -15.58 -6.91 -4.62
CA GLY A 269 -16.84 -6.37 -5.16
C GLY A 269 -17.23 -7.04 -6.49
N TYR A 270 -16.31 -6.96 -7.45
CA TYR A 270 -16.47 -7.54 -8.79
C TYR A 270 -15.23 -8.34 -9.19
N LEU A 271 -15.45 -9.58 -9.63
CA LEU A 271 -14.40 -10.49 -10.05
C LEU A 271 -14.57 -10.87 -11.52
N GLU A 272 -13.47 -10.77 -12.27
CA GLU A 272 -13.40 -11.03 -13.70
C GLU A 272 -12.00 -11.56 -14.06
N TRP A 273 -11.90 -12.71 -14.74
CA TRP A 273 -10.66 -13.40 -15.14
C TRP A 273 -9.63 -13.62 -14.01
N GLY A 274 -10.05 -13.52 -12.75
CA GLY A 274 -9.15 -13.39 -11.61
C GLY A 274 -8.99 -14.67 -10.81
N ARG A 275 -8.00 -14.67 -9.92
CA ARG A 275 -7.72 -15.79 -9.01
C ARG A 275 -7.80 -15.33 -7.56
N VAL A 276 -8.55 -16.05 -6.74
CA VAL A 276 -8.69 -15.77 -5.30
C VAL A 276 -8.45 -17.06 -4.52
N THR A 277 -7.36 -17.13 -3.75
CA THR A 277 -6.94 -18.35 -3.06
C THR A 277 -6.58 -18.10 -1.60
N ASN A 278 -7.00 -18.99 -0.70
CA ASN A 278 -6.67 -18.93 0.73
C ASN A 278 -7.02 -17.57 1.35
N THR A 279 -8.26 -17.12 1.16
CA THR A 279 -8.70 -15.82 1.66
C THR A 279 -9.91 -15.96 2.59
N TYR A 280 -10.17 -14.95 3.42
CA TYR A 280 -11.47 -14.90 4.07
C TYR A 280 -12.00 -13.48 4.34
N SER A 281 -13.31 -13.37 4.54
CA SER A 281 -13.94 -12.17 5.05
C SER A 281 -14.77 -12.45 6.30
N THR A 282 -14.61 -11.57 7.29
CA THR A 282 -15.47 -11.50 8.49
C THR A 282 -16.26 -10.19 8.51
N SER A 283 -16.24 -9.44 7.41
CA SER A 283 -16.78 -8.09 7.36
C SER A 283 -18.29 -8.06 7.50
N SER A 284 -18.83 -7.13 8.28
CA SER A 284 -20.25 -6.80 8.24
C SER A 284 -20.58 -6.15 6.89
N ILE A 285 -21.59 -6.65 6.18
CA ILE A 285 -21.98 -6.15 4.86
C ILE A 285 -23.36 -5.49 4.95
N ASP A 286 -23.40 -4.20 4.62
CA ASP A 286 -24.64 -3.44 4.51
C ASP A 286 -24.81 -2.91 3.09
N GLY A 287 -26.03 -2.96 2.56
CA GLY A 287 -26.27 -2.48 1.21
C GLY A 287 -27.70 -2.57 0.75
N ARG A 288 -28.06 -1.62 -0.12
CA ARG A 288 -29.43 -1.33 -0.53
C ARG A 288 -29.99 -2.33 -1.53
N GLU A 289 -29.17 -2.84 -2.45
CA GLU A 289 -29.60 -3.78 -3.48
C GLU A 289 -29.28 -5.24 -3.15
N SER A 290 -29.81 -6.16 -3.97
CA SER A 290 -29.70 -7.61 -3.78
C SER A 290 -28.35 -8.20 -4.22
N ASN A 291 -27.55 -7.48 -5.02
CA ASN A 291 -26.28 -7.98 -5.55
C ASN A 291 -25.15 -7.84 -4.52
N LYS A 292 -25.22 -8.63 -3.45
CA LYS A 292 -24.22 -8.68 -2.38
C LYS A 292 -23.86 -10.11 -2.04
N GLY A 293 -22.60 -10.32 -1.64
CA GLY A 293 -22.08 -11.62 -1.27
C GLY A 293 -21.09 -11.56 -0.13
N GLY A 294 -21.12 -12.58 0.74
CA GLY A 294 -20.25 -12.66 1.91
C GLY A 294 -18.75 -12.60 1.57
N LEU A 295 -18.33 -13.15 0.43
CA LEU A 295 -16.94 -13.10 -0.06
C LEU A 295 -16.81 -12.25 -1.33
N VAL A 296 -17.48 -12.69 -2.40
CA VAL A 296 -17.52 -12.03 -3.72
C VAL A 296 -18.92 -11.54 -4.02
N GLY A 297 -19.04 -10.29 -4.43
CA GLY A 297 -20.32 -9.64 -4.78
C GLY A 297 -20.88 -10.12 -6.12
N TYR A 298 -20.04 -10.16 -7.17
CA TYR A 298 -20.45 -10.62 -8.49
C TYR A 298 -19.27 -11.17 -9.30
N ILE A 299 -19.60 -12.13 -10.19
CA ILE A 299 -18.69 -12.67 -11.21
C ILE A 299 -19.28 -12.44 -12.59
N CYS A 300 -18.44 -11.99 -13.53
CA CYS A 300 -18.83 -11.78 -14.93
C CYS A 300 -19.39 -13.07 -15.57
N LYS A 301 -20.39 -12.95 -16.46
CA LYS A 301 -20.98 -14.14 -17.11
C LYS A 301 -20.01 -14.69 -18.17
N GLY A 302 -19.83 -16.02 -18.19
CA GLY A 302 -18.88 -16.67 -19.09
C GLY A 302 -17.41 -16.51 -18.68
N ASP A 303 -17.20 -16.07 -17.44
CA ASP A 303 -15.88 -15.85 -16.86
C ASP A 303 -15.19 -17.16 -16.42
N PHE A 304 -13.86 -17.13 -16.42
CA PHE A 304 -12.98 -18.23 -16.04
C PHE A 304 -12.25 -17.95 -14.72
N SER A 305 -12.82 -17.07 -13.87
CA SER A 305 -12.29 -16.80 -12.54
C SER A 305 -12.22 -18.06 -11.68
N ILE A 306 -11.14 -18.18 -10.90
CA ILE A 306 -10.86 -19.34 -10.04
C ILE A 306 -10.82 -18.88 -8.59
N VAL A 307 -11.77 -19.38 -7.79
CA VAL A 307 -11.82 -19.13 -6.34
C VAL A 307 -11.71 -20.44 -5.59
N THR A 308 -10.67 -20.58 -4.78
CA THR A 308 -10.36 -21.80 -4.03
C THR A 308 -10.02 -21.48 -2.58
N ASN A 309 -10.39 -22.39 -1.67
CA ASN A 309 -10.02 -22.33 -0.25
C ASN A 309 -10.29 -20.97 0.40
N SER A 310 -11.41 -20.35 0.00
CA SER A 310 -11.75 -18.99 0.39
C SER A 310 -13.14 -18.93 1.00
N TYR A 311 -13.27 -18.20 2.10
CA TYR A 311 -14.39 -18.34 3.02
C TYR A 311 -14.98 -17.02 3.46
N TRP A 312 -16.25 -17.00 3.84
CA TRP A 312 -16.80 -15.90 4.61
C TRP A 312 -17.50 -16.41 5.87
N ASP A 313 -17.50 -15.57 6.90
CA ASP A 313 -18.25 -15.82 8.12
C ASP A 313 -19.72 -15.40 7.90
N THR A 314 -20.64 -16.37 7.91
CA THR A 314 -22.08 -16.13 7.65
C THR A 314 -22.77 -15.35 8.75
N GLU A 315 -22.22 -15.37 9.97
CA GLU A 315 -22.82 -14.74 11.14
C GLU A 315 -22.38 -13.28 11.25
N THR A 316 -21.07 -13.01 11.12
CA THR A 316 -20.57 -11.62 11.20
C THR A 316 -20.91 -10.80 9.96
N SER A 317 -20.97 -11.43 8.79
CA SER A 317 -21.35 -10.74 7.55
C SER A 317 -22.84 -10.47 7.42
N GLY A 318 -23.68 -11.25 8.12
CA GLY A 318 -25.12 -11.29 7.90
C GLY A 318 -25.53 -11.85 6.54
N MET A 319 -24.61 -12.47 5.78
CA MET A 319 -24.85 -13.00 4.44
C MET A 319 -24.93 -14.52 4.42
N SER A 320 -26.05 -15.05 3.92
CA SER A 320 -26.24 -16.49 3.69
C SER A 320 -25.66 -16.96 2.35
N THR A 321 -25.36 -16.05 1.43
CA THR A 321 -24.88 -16.36 0.08
C THR A 321 -23.68 -15.50 -0.32
N SER A 322 -22.98 -15.96 -1.35
CA SER A 322 -21.98 -15.20 -2.09
C SER A 322 -21.97 -15.70 -3.53
N ALA A 323 -21.46 -14.90 -4.47
CA ALA A 323 -21.31 -15.37 -5.85
C ALA A 323 -20.45 -16.65 -5.93
N VAL A 324 -19.40 -16.74 -5.12
CA VAL A 324 -18.50 -17.89 -4.97
C VAL A 324 -17.84 -17.90 -3.58
N GLY A 325 -17.09 -18.96 -3.29
CA GLY A 325 -16.48 -19.22 -1.98
C GLY A 325 -17.37 -20.12 -1.13
N ILE A 326 -16.95 -20.35 0.12
CA ILE A 326 -17.65 -21.23 1.04
C ILE A 326 -18.02 -20.47 2.32
N GLY A 327 -19.31 -20.38 2.61
CA GLY A 327 -19.81 -19.79 3.85
C GLY A 327 -19.59 -20.74 5.03
N ARG A 328 -19.15 -20.19 6.15
CA ARG A 328 -18.94 -20.92 7.41
C ARG A 328 -19.46 -20.12 8.59
N THR A 329 -19.88 -20.81 9.65
CA THR A 329 -20.22 -20.16 10.92
C THR A 329 -18.98 -19.56 11.58
N THR A 330 -19.15 -18.64 12.54
CA THR A 330 -18.03 -18.12 13.34
C THR A 330 -17.29 -19.25 14.06
N ALA A 331 -18.02 -20.26 14.56
CA ALA A 331 -17.41 -21.40 15.21
C ALA A 331 -16.50 -22.19 14.24
N ASP A 332 -16.98 -22.47 13.03
CA ASP A 332 -16.23 -23.19 12.00
C ASP A 332 -15.02 -22.41 11.49
N MET A 333 -15.15 -21.09 11.36
CA MET A 333 -14.05 -20.20 10.96
C MET A 333 -12.91 -20.14 11.98
N LYS A 334 -13.15 -20.61 13.21
CA LYS A 334 -12.14 -20.71 14.27
C LYS A 334 -11.54 -22.11 14.42
N GLN A 335 -11.99 -23.10 13.64
CA GLN A 335 -11.43 -24.45 13.67
C GLN A 335 -10.36 -24.63 12.60
N ARG A 336 -9.12 -24.92 13.01
CA ARG A 336 -7.96 -25.08 12.10
C ARG A 336 -8.20 -26.18 11.06
N SER A 337 -8.85 -27.27 11.43
CA SER A 337 -9.15 -28.39 10.54
C SER A 337 -10.02 -28.03 9.33
N ASN A 338 -10.71 -26.88 9.37
CA ASN A 338 -11.56 -26.42 8.27
C ASN A 338 -10.79 -25.70 7.15
N PHE A 339 -9.48 -25.50 7.32
CA PHE A 339 -8.57 -24.80 6.41
C PHE A 339 -7.48 -25.77 5.89
N VAL A 340 -7.90 -26.87 5.26
CA VAL A 340 -7.05 -28.05 4.94
C VAL A 340 -5.82 -27.73 4.08
N ASP A 341 -5.92 -26.76 3.16
CA ASP A 341 -4.86 -26.40 2.21
C ASP A 341 -4.12 -25.10 2.56
N TRP A 342 -4.30 -24.61 3.78
CA TRP A 342 -3.65 -23.38 4.24
C TRP A 342 -2.28 -23.71 4.85
N ASP A 343 -1.26 -22.94 4.46
CA ASP A 343 0.07 -23.05 5.03
C ASP A 343 0.10 -22.40 6.43
N PHE A 344 -0.05 -23.25 7.45
CA PHE A 344 0.05 -22.85 8.85
C PHE A 344 1.46 -22.96 9.43
N GLU A 345 2.46 -23.26 8.60
CA GLU A 345 3.86 -23.25 9.01
C GLU A 345 4.50 -21.88 8.73
N ASN A 346 4.19 -21.28 7.57
CA ASN A 346 4.87 -20.07 7.10
C ASN A 346 3.97 -18.86 6.88
N VAL A 347 2.67 -19.06 6.64
CA VAL A 347 1.76 -17.95 6.26
C VAL A 347 0.77 -17.63 7.37
N TRP A 348 0.08 -18.65 7.88
CA TRP A 348 -1.06 -18.48 8.77
C TRP A 348 -0.79 -19.01 10.18
N GLY A 349 -1.32 -18.33 11.19
CA GLY A 349 -1.47 -18.82 12.56
C GLY A 349 -2.95 -18.91 12.91
N ILE A 350 -3.32 -19.80 13.83
CA ILE A 350 -4.67 -19.90 14.38
C ILE A 350 -4.61 -20.55 15.77
N ASP A 351 -5.29 -19.94 16.75
CA ASP A 351 -5.53 -20.58 18.06
C ASP A 351 -6.86 -21.34 17.98
N ASN A 352 -6.77 -22.67 17.96
CA ASN A 352 -7.89 -23.54 17.58
C ASN A 352 -9.10 -23.35 18.51
N GLY A 353 -10.25 -23.02 17.91
CA GLY A 353 -11.50 -22.73 18.60
C GLY A 353 -11.58 -21.33 19.25
N LYS A 354 -10.52 -20.52 19.17
CA LYS A 354 -10.45 -19.22 19.85
C LYS A 354 -10.27 -18.04 18.90
N SER A 355 -9.39 -18.15 17.91
CA SER A 355 -9.10 -17.07 16.96
C SER A 355 -9.52 -17.44 15.53
N TYR A 356 -9.75 -16.42 14.70
CA TYR A 356 -9.69 -16.59 13.24
C TYR A 356 -8.23 -16.88 12.81
N PRO A 357 -8.00 -17.43 11.60
CA PRO A 357 -6.67 -17.44 10.99
C PRO A 357 -6.08 -16.03 10.95
N HIS A 358 -4.77 -15.90 11.13
CA HIS A 358 -4.09 -14.62 11.08
C HIS A 358 -2.73 -14.74 10.43
N LEU A 359 -2.22 -13.68 9.82
CA LEU A 359 -0.96 -13.73 9.08
C LEU A 359 0.22 -13.71 10.05
N LEU A 360 1.13 -14.68 9.96
CA LEU A 360 2.25 -14.83 10.91
C LEU A 360 3.18 -13.61 10.94
N TRP A 361 3.37 -12.93 9.81
CA TRP A 361 4.20 -11.73 9.74
C TRP A 361 3.68 -10.59 10.62
N GLN A 362 2.37 -10.54 10.91
CA GLN A 362 1.78 -9.51 11.76
C GLN A 362 2.14 -9.68 13.25
N CYS A 363 2.63 -10.85 13.64
CA CYS A 363 2.99 -11.21 15.01
C CYS A 363 4.49 -11.15 15.30
N LYS A 364 5.33 -10.96 14.27
CA LYS A 364 6.78 -10.78 14.46
C LYS A 364 7.02 -9.37 15.01
N SER A 365 7.31 -9.25 16.30
CA SER A 365 7.77 -8.00 16.90
C SER A 365 9.06 -7.52 16.23
N LYS A 366 9.24 -6.18 16.16
CA LYS A 366 10.49 -5.52 15.74
C LYS A 366 11.71 -6.22 16.36
N PRO A 367 12.85 -6.32 15.65
CA PRO A 367 14.05 -6.96 16.20
C PRO A 367 14.41 -6.30 17.54
N GLN A 368 14.42 -7.09 18.60
CA GLN A 368 15.00 -6.67 19.88
C GLN A 368 16.51 -6.57 19.68
N ASN A 369 17.07 -5.36 19.85
CA ASN A 369 18.50 -5.19 20.09
C ASN A 369 18.83 -5.90 21.40
N VAL A 370 19.29 -7.14 21.33
CA VAL A 370 19.96 -7.81 22.44
C VAL A 370 21.44 -7.66 22.19
N MET A 371 22.11 -6.95 23.10
CA MET A 371 23.42 -7.27 23.68
C MET A 371 23.76 -6.15 24.69
N GLU A 372 23.09 -6.16 25.85
CA GLU A 372 23.74 -5.63 27.05
C GLU A 372 24.81 -6.64 27.46
N THR A 373 26.05 -6.17 27.52
CA THR A 373 27.19 -6.92 28.02
C THR A 373 27.17 -6.91 29.54
N GLU A 374 26.92 -8.06 30.16
CA GLU A 374 27.23 -8.29 31.58
C GLU A 374 28.74 -8.58 31.74
N GLU A 375 29.55 -7.53 31.88
CA GLU A 375 30.85 -7.62 32.54
C GLU A 375 30.85 -6.69 33.76
N GLY A 376 30.84 -7.24 34.97
CA GLY A 376 31.02 -6.39 36.15
C GLY A 376 30.59 -6.90 37.51
N LYS A 377 30.66 -8.20 37.83
CA LYS A 377 30.66 -8.65 39.24
C LYS A 377 31.67 -9.75 39.49
N LYS A 378 32.95 -9.36 39.64
CA LYS A 378 33.93 -10.10 40.43
C LYS A 378 34.80 -9.11 41.22
N GLY A 379 34.84 -9.32 42.53
CA GLY A 379 35.96 -8.89 43.37
C GLY A 379 35.64 -7.83 44.42
N LYS A 380 35.27 -8.27 45.63
CA LYS A 380 35.90 -7.87 46.90
C LYS A 380 35.32 -8.65 48.07
N GLU A 381 35.92 -9.81 48.34
CA GLU A 381 36.05 -10.35 49.70
C GLU A 381 37.48 -10.89 49.84
N LYS A 382 38.34 -10.07 50.44
CA LYS A 382 39.32 -10.36 51.50
C LYS A 382 40.36 -9.26 51.56
#